data_AF-H2D033-F1
#
_entry.id   AF-H2D033-F1
#
_cell.length_a   1.000
_cell.length_b   1.000
_cell.length_c   1.000
_cell.angle_alpha   90.00
_cell.angle_beta   90.00
_cell.angle_gamma   90.00
#
_symmetry.space_group_name_H-M   'P 1'
#
loop_
_entity.id
_entity.type
_entity.pdbx_description
1 polymer ?
#
loop_
_entity_poly.entity_id
_entity_poly.type
_entity_poly.pdbx_seq_one_letter_code
_entity_poly.pdbx_strand_id
1 'polypeptide(L)'
;VYLLCLHHPNFERNDDPDDPYVEQEFQWSLFSNETFEECSKLRHPSGSTEHYMIYGSSNGLVCISEEILNFDSPIHIWNPSVKKFRTPPMSTNINIKFSYVALQFGFHPGVNDYKAVRMMRTNKNALAVEVYSLKTDSWKMIEA
;
A
#
# COMPACT_ATOMS: atom_id res chain seq x y z
N VAL A 1 15.94 -8.32 -9.72
CA VAL A 1 14.66 -7.63 -9.40
C VAL A 1 13.76 -8.65 -8.70
N TYR A 2 13.00 -8.26 -7.67
CA TYR A 2 12.13 -9.18 -6.92
C TYR A 2 10.66 -8.87 -7.19
N LEU A 3 9.83 -9.90 -7.17
CA LEU A 3 8.37 -9.82 -7.21
C LEU A 3 7.84 -9.90 -5.77
N LEU A 4 6.99 -8.97 -5.36
CA LEU A 4 6.26 -9.06 -4.10
C LEU A 4 4.88 -9.66 -4.39
N CYS A 5 4.59 -10.82 -3.82
CA CYS A 5 3.36 -11.57 -4.09
C CYS A 5 2.59 -11.82 -2.80
N LEU A 6 1.26 -11.65 -2.86
CA LEU A 6 0.32 -12.20 -1.89
C LEU A 6 -0.16 -13.53 -2.44
N HIS A 7 0.03 -14.61 -1.68
CA HIS A 7 -0.33 -15.95 -2.15
C HIS A 7 -0.67 -16.87 -0.97
N HIS A 8 -1.31 -18.00 -1.28
CA HIS A 8 -1.57 -19.04 -0.30
C HIS A 8 -0.27 -19.70 0.17
N PRO A 9 -0.11 -20.06 1.47
CA PRO A 9 1.10 -20.70 2.00
C PRO A 9 1.53 -21.96 1.24
N ASN A 10 0.56 -22.74 0.76
CA ASN A 10 0.76 -23.92 -0.08
C ASN A 10 0.41 -23.58 -1.52
N PHE A 11 1.41 -23.59 -2.41
CA PHE A 11 1.24 -23.25 -3.84
C PHE A 11 0.53 -24.35 -4.64
N GLU A 12 0.64 -25.61 -4.21
CA GLU A 12 0.06 -26.79 -4.89
C GLU A 12 -1.33 -27.16 -4.34
N ARG A 13 -2.04 -26.23 -3.71
CA ARG A 13 -3.33 -26.52 -3.09
C ARG A 13 -4.37 -26.79 -4.19
N ASN A 14 -4.98 -27.99 -4.15
CA ASN A 14 -6.21 -28.28 -4.89
C ASN A 14 -7.38 -27.85 -4.01
N ASP A 15 -7.83 -26.61 -4.20
CA ASP A 15 -8.98 -26.09 -3.47
C ASP A 15 -10.29 -26.65 -4.02
N ASP A 16 -11.19 -27.06 -3.12
CA ASP A 16 -12.61 -27.22 -3.43
C ASP A 16 -13.24 -25.82 -3.35
N PRO A 17 -13.65 -25.21 -4.49
CA PRO A 17 -14.16 -23.85 -4.51
C PRO A 17 -15.47 -23.66 -3.73
N ASP A 18 -16.15 -24.75 -3.36
CA ASP A 18 -17.43 -24.73 -2.65
C ASP A 18 -17.32 -24.96 -1.13
N ASP A 19 -16.11 -25.10 -0.55
CA ASP A 19 -15.94 -25.30 0.90
C ASP A 19 -16.04 -23.96 1.68
N PRO A 20 -17.14 -23.74 2.44
CA PRO A 20 -17.36 -22.49 3.17
C PRO A 20 -16.49 -22.36 4.44
N TYR A 21 -15.73 -23.39 4.82
CA TYR A 21 -14.88 -23.41 6.01
C TYR A 21 -13.40 -23.21 5.71
N VAL A 22 -13.02 -23.00 4.44
CA VAL A 22 -11.64 -22.68 4.09
C VAL A 22 -11.31 -21.26 4.55
N GLU A 23 -10.54 -21.15 5.64
CA GLU A 23 -9.82 -19.93 5.96
C GLU A 23 -8.80 -19.68 4.85
N GLN A 24 -9.00 -18.61 4.07
CA GLN A 24 -8.02 -18.13 3.12
C GLN A 24 -6.90 -17.41 3.88
N GLU A 25 -6.01 -18.19 4.48
CA GLU A 25 -4.75 -17.64 4.97
C GLU A 25 -3.88 -17.26 3.78
N PHE A 26 -3.53 -15.97 3.68
CA PHE A 26 -2.58 -15.48 2.69
C PHE A 26 -1.28 -15.04 3.38
N GLN A 27 -0.17 -15.24 2.69
CA GLN A 27 1.14 -14.74 3.11
C GLN A 27 1.77 -13.88 2.02
N TRP A 28 2.58 -12.91 2.46
CA TRP A 28 3.42 -12.10 1.57
C TRP A 28 4.79 -12.75 1.43
N SER A 29 5.28 -12.92 0.20
CA SER A 29 6.64 -13.39 -0.06
C SER A 29 7.31 -12.59 -1.18
N LEU A 30 8.64 -12.50 -1.12
CA LEU A 30 9.45 -12.07 -2.25
C LEU A 30 9.84 -13.27 -3.09
N PHE A 31 9.64 -13.15 -4.39
CA PHE A 31 10.07 -14.11 -5.38
C PHE A 31 11.16 -13.51 -6.27
N SER A 32 12.06 -14.36 -6.74
CA SER A 32 13.00 -13.99 -7.80
C SER A 32 12.21 -13.71 -9.07
N ASN A 33 12.41 -12.56 -9.71
CA ASN A 33 11.77 -12.29 -11.00
C ASN A 33 12.31 -13.18 -12.14
N GLU A 34 13.49 -13.78 -11.95
CA GLU A 34 14.14 -14.61 -12.98
C GLU A 34 13.79 -16.08 -12.82
N THR A 35 13.84 -16.60 -11.59
CA THR A 35 13.60 -18.03 -11.31
C THR A 35 12.21 -18.32 -10.79
N PHE A 36 11.44 -17.30 -10.39
CA PHE A 36 10.15 -17.43 -9.70
C PHE A 36 10.22 -18.25 -8.41
N GLU A 37 11.41 -18.43 -7.84
CA GLU A 37 11.60 -19.11 -6.57
C GLU A 37 11.36 -18.16 -5.39
N GLU A 38 10.75 -18.69 -4.33
CA GLU A 38 10.53 -17.95 -3.08
C GLU A 38 11.89 -17.61 -2.45
N CYS A 39 12.18 -16.31 -2.36
CA CYS A 39 13.42 -15.80 -1.75
C CYS A 39 13.24 -15.57 -0.24
N SER A 40 12.09 -15.05 0.17
CA SER A 40 11.83 -14.76 1.58
C SER A 40 10.35 -14.58 1.89
N LYS A 41 9.90 -15.20 2.98
CA LYS A 41 8.61 -14.90 3.59
C LYS A 41 8.65 -13.58 4.35
N LEU A 42 7.60 -12.79 4.19
CA LEU A 42 7.44 -11.50 4.80
C LEU A 42 6.30 -11.54 5.80
N ARG A 43 6.50 -10.87 6.94
CA ARG A 43 5.42 -10.59 7.88
C ARG A 43 4.90 -9.20 7.56
N HIS A 44 3.58 -9.07 7.52
CA HIS A 44 2.95 -7.79 7.28
C HIS A 44 3.37 -6.77 8.36
N PRO A 45 3.62 -5.49 8.02
CA PRO A 45 4.03 -4.46 8.97
C PRO A 45 3.13 -4.31 10.20
N SER A 46 1.82 -4.49 10.05
CA SER A 46 0.84 -4.40 11.16
C SER A 46 0.62 -5.73 11.90
N GLY A 47 1.28 -6.82 11.50
CA GLY A 47 1.12 -8.14 12.10
C GLY A 47 -0.18 -8.87 11.72
N SER A 48 -1.14 -8.19 11.06
CA SER A 48 -2.36 -8.77 10.51
C SER A 48 -2.20 -9.10 9.02
N THR A 49 -2.83 -10.18 8.57
CA THR A 49 -2.98 -10.54 7.14
C THR A 49 -4.24 -9.94 6.52
N GLU A 50 -4.89 -9.00 7.20
CA GLU A 50 -6.08 -8.29 6.70
C GLU A 50 -5.89 -7.70 5.30
N HIS A 51 -7.01 -7.33 4.69
CA HIS A 51 -7.13 -6.85 3.32
C HIS A 51 -6.35 -5.54 3.09
N TYR A 52 -5.05 -5.64 2.82
CA TYR A 52 -4.20 -4.53 2.39
C TYR A 52 -3.96 -4.59 0.88
N MET A 53 -3.89 -3.43 0.25
CA MET A 53 -3.58 -3.28 -1.17
C MET A 53 -2.27 -2.53 -1.37
N ILE A 54 -1.57 -2.84 -2.46
CA ILE A 54 -0.37 -2.11 -2.90
C ILE A 54 -0.80 -0.93 -3.77
N TYR A 55 -0.44 0.29 -3.35
CA TYR A 55 -0.73 1.55 -4.05
C TYR A 55 0.46 2.09 -4.85
N GLY A 56 1.48 1.26 -5.04
CA GLY A 56 2.64 1.56 -5.86
C GLY A 56 3.95 1.10 -5.24
N SER A 57 4.95 0.93 -6.08
CA SER A 57 6.31 0.58 -5.67
C SER A 57 7.33 1.41 -6.43
N SER A 58 8.47 1.70 -5.80
CA SER A 58 9.56 2.41 -6.42
C SER A 58 10.86 2.14 -5.66
N ASN A 59 11.91 1.73 -6.37
CA ASN A 59 13.26 1.51 -5.82
C ASN A 59 13.28 0.63 -4.54
N GLY A 60 12.47 -0.43 -4.52
CA GLY A 60 12.37 -1.35 -3.38
C GLY A 60 11.49 -0.87 -2.22
N LEU A 61 10.93 0.34 -2.31
CA LEU A 61 9.86 0.79 -1.42
C LEU A 61 8.49 0.42 -2.01
N VAL A 62 7.57 0.05 -1.13
CA VAL A 62 6.19 -0.32 -1.46
C VAL A 62 5.26 0.51 -0.59
N CYS A 63 4.26 1.13 -1.20
CA CYS A 63 3.19 1.80 -0.47
C CYS A 63 2.02 0.85 -0.30
N ILE A 64 1.60 0.64 0.94
CA ILE A 64 0.47 -0.23 1.28
C ILE A 64 -0.52 0.51 2.19
N SER A 65 -1.78 0.16 2.09
CA SER A 65 -2.87 0.64 2.96
C SER A 65 -4.03 -0.35 2.89
N GLU A 66 -5.09 -0.12 3.64
CA GLU A 66 -6.31 -0.92 3.61
C GLU A 66 -6.91 -0.96 2.19
N GLU A 67 -7.48 -2.10 1.81
CA GLU A 67 -8.15 -2.29 0.51
C GLU A 67 -9.30 -1.29 0.32
N ILE A 68 -10.11 -1.11 1.36
CA ILE A 68 -11.17 -0.09 1.40
C ILE A 68 -10.59 1.19 1.97
N LEU A 69 -10.01 2.01 1.09
CA LEU A 69 -9.25 3.18 1.48
C LEU A 69 -10.15 4.35 1.91
N ASN A 70 -9.98 4.78 3.15
CA ASN A 70 -10.60 5.97 3.73
C ASN A 70 -9.59 7.10 3.92
N PHE A 71 -10.06 8.30 4.30
CA PHE A 71 -9.18 9.43 4.59
C PHE A 71 -8.25 9.15 5.78
N ASP A 72 -8.77 8.48 6.80
CA ASP A 72 -8.06 8.13 8.02
C ASP A 72 -7.33 6.77 7.93
N SER A 73 -7.46 6.05 6.80
CA SER A 73 -6.79 4.76 6.64
C SER A 73 -5.27 4.95 6.74
N PRO A 74 -4.58 4.13 7.55
CA PRO A 74 -3.14 4.24 7.73
C PRO A 74 -2.44 3.91 6.41
N ILE A 75 -1.47 4.76 6.05
CA ILE A 75 -0.61 4.53 4.90
C ILE A 75 0.74 4.06 5.43
N HIS A 76 1.31 3.02 4.83
CA HIS A 76 2.65 2.56 5.17
C HIS A 76 3.54 2.57 3.93
N ILE A 77 4.70 3.21 4.05
CA ILE A 77 5.79 3.11 3.08
C ILE A 77 6.77 2.09 3.64
N TRP A 78 6.81 0.91 3.04
CA TRP A 78 7.51 -0.26 3.52
C TRP A 78 8.69 -0.59 2.62
N ASN A 79 9.83 -0.94 3.23
CA ASN A 79 10.93 -1.63 2.58
C ASN A 79 10.91 -3.10 3.03
N PRO A 80 10.40 -4.03 2.19
CA PRO A 80 10.31 -5.43 2.55
C PRO A 80 11.66 -6.09 2.81
N SER A 81 12.70 -5.70 2.07
CA SER A 81 14.04 -6.31 2.15
C SER A 81 14.71 -6.09 3.51
N VAL A 82 14.47 -4.95 4.16
CA VAL A 82 14.99 -4.68 5.52
C VAL A 82 13.91 -4.77 6.60
N LYS A 83 12.69 -5.16 6.24
CA LYS A 83 11.54 -5.31 7.16
C LYS A 83 11.24 -4.04 7.98
N LYS A 84 11.48 -2.86 7.40
CA LYS A 84 11.20 -1.56 8.04
C LYS A 84 10.14 -0.81 7.26
N PHE A 85 9.22 -0.18 7.98
CA PHE A 85 8.20 0.68 7.40
C PHE A 85 8.22 2.05 8.07
N ARG A 86 7.63 3.02 7.38
CA ARG A 86 7.32 4.34 7.89
C ARG A 86 5.83 4.59 7.65
N THR A 87 5.16 5.12 8.66
CA THR A 87 3.78 5.60 8.54
C THR A 87 3.85 7.13 8.41
N PRO A 88 3.44 7.72 7.28
CA PRO A 88 3.28 9.17 7.18
C PRO A 88 2.36 9.69 8.28
N PRO A 89 2.55 10.94 8.76
CA PRO A 89 1.61 11.55 9.69
C PRO A 89 0.21 11.63 9.07
N MET A 90 -0.81 11.60 9.91
CA MET A 90 -2.19 11.84 9.48
C MET A 90 -2.31 13.23 8.84
N SER A 91 -3.09 13.35 7.77
CA SER A 91 -3.38 14.67 7.18
C SER A 91 -4.22 15.49 8.15
N THR A 92 -3.89 16.77 8.31
CA THR A 92 -4.60 17.67 9.24
C THR A 92 -5.94 18.18 8.70
N ASN A 93 -6.34 17.79 7.49
CA ASN A 93 -7.57 18.25 6.83
C ASN A 93 -8.79 17.37 7.14
N ILE A 94 -9.01 17.11 8.43
CA ILE A 94 -9.93 16.09 8.97
C ILE A 94 -11.42 16.45 8.91
N ASN A 95 -11.77 17.69 8.51
CA ASN A 95 -13.15 18.19 8.58
C ASN A 95 -14.00 17.93 7.32
N ILE A 96 -13.44 17.30 6.29
CA ILE A 96 -14.14 17.05 5.03
C ILE A 96 -14.42 15.55 4.89
N LYS A 97 -15.70 15.19 4.77
CA LYS A 97 -16.09 13.81 4.44
C LYS A 97 -15.89 13.54 2.95
N PHE A 98 -15.07 12.55 2.65
CA PHE A 98 -14.80 12.09 1.29
C PHE A 98 -15.59 10.80 0.99
N SER A 99 -16.16 10.70 -0.20
CA SER A 99 -16.86 9.50 -0.69
C SER A 99 -15.93 8.53 -1.41
N TYR A 100 -14.78 9.01 -1.87
CA TYR A 100 -13.83 8.22 -2.63
C TYR A 100 -12.43 8.73 -2.39
N VAL A 101 -11.50 7.81 -2.18
CA VAL A 101 -10.08 8.08 -2.02
C VAL A 101 -9.29 7.14 -2.93
N ALA A 102 -8.44 7.72 -3.78
CA ALA A 102 -7.42 6.98 -4.52
C ALA A 102 -6.04 7.38 -4.00
N LEU A 103 -5.15 6.42 -3.92
CA LEU A 103 -3.77 6.59 -3.46
C LEU A 103 -2.80 6.06 -4.51
N GLN A 104 -1.73 6.80 -4.77
CA GLN A 104 -0.63 6.34 -5.62
C GLN A 104 0.71 6.73 -5.01
N PHE A 105 1.72 5.87 -5.16
CA PHE A 105 3.08 6.15 -4.69
C PHE A 105 4.11 6.05 -5.81
N GLY A 106 5.14 6.89 -5.74
CA GLY A 106 6.27 6.84 -6.66
C GLY A 106 7.43 7.77 -6.29
N PHE A 107 8.53 7.64 -7.04
CA PHE A 107 9.69 8.51 -6.93
C PHE A 107 9.59 9.66 -7.95
N HIS A 108 9.76 10.90 -7.49
CA HIS A 108 9.84 12.08 -8.33
C HIS A 108 11.32 12.47 -8.56
N PRO A 109 11.91 12.12 -9.71
CA PRO A 109 13.35 12.32 -9.95
C PRO A 109 13.74 13.80 -9.98
N GLY A 110 12.85 14.70 -10.44
CA GLY A 110 13.15 16.13 -10.56
C GLY A 110 13.42 16.84 -9.24
N VAL A 111 12.89 16.33 -8.12
CA VAL A 111 13.14 16.89 -6.77
C VAL A 111 13.77 15.87 -5.82
N ASN A 112 14.17 14.72 -6.35
CA ASN A 112 14.78 13.60 -5.61
C ASN A 112 13.99 13.26 -4.34
N ASP A 113 12.71 12.92 -4.49
CA ASP A 113 11.80 12.69 -3.37
C ASP A 113 10.79 11.60 -3.70
N TYR A 114 10.45 10.78 -2.70
CA TYR A 114 9.33 9.85 -2.82
C TYR A 114 8.05 10.55 -2.41
N LYS A 115 6.99 10.32 -3.17
CA LYS A 115 5.72 10.99 -2.98
C LYS A 115 4.59 9.98 -2.96
N ALA A 116 3.65 10.21 -2.05
CA ALA A 116 2.34 9.59 -2.11
C ALA A 116 1.33 10.67 -2.50
N VAL A 117 0.50 10.39 -3.50
CA VAL A 117 -0.54 11.30 -3.99
C VAL A 117 -1.87 10.70 -3.61
N ARG A 118 -2.66 11.46 -2.86
CA ARG A 118 -4.03 11.09 -2.49
C ARG A 118 -4.99 11.99 -3.25
N MET A 119 -5.83 11.38 -4.07
CA MET A 119 -6.92 12.05 -4.78
C MET A 119 -8.23 11.72 -4.05
N MET A 120 -8.97 12.75 -3.68
CA MET A 120 -10.15 12.62 -2.83
C MET A 120 -11.33 13.32 -3.48
N ARG A 121 -12.49 12.66 -3.45
CA ARG A 121 -13.74 13.25 -3.92
C ARG A 121 -14.70 13.40 -2.76
N THR A 122 -15.29 14.58 -2.62
CA THR A 122 -16.33 14.84 -1.63
C THR A 122 -17.70 14.35 -2.14
N ASN A 123 -18.68 14.22 -1.24
CA ASN A 123 -20.07 13.93 -1.59
C ASN A 123 -20.69 14.96 -2.55
N LYS A 124 -20.15 16.19 -2.58
CA LYS A 124 -20.58 17.28 -3.47
C LYS A 124 -19.81 17.30 -4.79
N ASN A 125 -19.07 16.23 -5.11
CA ASN A 125 -18.23 16.10 -6.31
C ASN A 125 -17.05 17.08 -6.40
N ALA A 126 -16.71 17.81 -5.33
CA ALA A 126 -15.46 18.56 -5.29
C ALA A 126 -14.28 17.59 -5.21
N LEU A 127 -13.27 17.82 -6.06
CA LEU A 127 -12.01 17.09 -6.09
C LEU A 127 -10.97 17.82 -5.24
N ALA A 128 -10.22 17.07 -4.45
CA ALA A 128 -9.06 17.54 -3.70
C ALA A 128 -7.89 16.61 -3.95
N VAL A 129 -6.68 17.18 -4.01
CA VAL A 129 -5.44 16.42 -4.14
C VAL A 129 -4.51 16.82 -3.02
N GLU A 130 -3.96 15.85 -2.31
CA GLU A 130 -2.85 16.06 -1.39
C GLU A 130 -1.66 15.21 -1.79
N VAL A 131 -0.47 15.75 -1.53
CA VAL A 131 0.80 15.11 -1.85
C VAL A 131 1.62 15.04 -0.58
N TYR A 132 1.93 13.82 -0.16
CA TYR A 132 2.94 13.56 0.84
C TYR A 132 4.33 13.65 0.22
N SER A 133 5.26 14.26 0.93
CA SER A 133 6.68 14.22 0.64
C SER A 133 7.41 13.44 1.72
N LEU A 134 8.14 12.39 1.33
CA LEU A 134 8.95 11.61 2.26
C LEU A 134 10.10 12.46 2.83
N LYS A 135 10.64 13.38 2.02
CA LYS A 135 11.72 14.29 2.38
C LYS A 135 11.31 15.33 3.43
N THR A 136 10.11 15.91 3.32
CA THR A 136 9.62 16.90 4.32
C THR A 136 8.75 16.29 5.41
N ASP A 137 8.43 15.00 5.28
CA ASP A 137 7.54 14.27 6.17
C ASP A 137 6.19 14.95 6.41
N SER A 138 5.60 15.47 5.34
CA SER A 138 4.38 16.25 5.44
C SER A 138 3.49 16.12 4.22
N TRP A 139 2.19 16.26 4.46
CA TRP A 139 1.17 16.37 3.43
C TRP A 139 0.97 17.82 3.04
N LYS A 140 0.80 18.07 1.74
CA LYS A 140 0.44 19.39 1.20
C LYS A 140 -0.73 19.25 0.25
N MET A 141 -1.79 20.04 0.49
CA MET A 141 -2.88 20.21 -0.46
C MET A 141 -2.39 20.94 -1.71
N ILE A 142 -2.81 20.48 -2.88
CA ILE A 142 -2.54 21.12 -4.15
C ILE A 142 -3.85 21.73 -4.65
N GLU A 143 -3.83 23.04 -4.88
CA GLU A 143 -4.90 23.76 -5.57
C GLU A 143 -4.71 23.62 -7.08
N ALA A 144 -5.81 23.49 -7.81
CA ALA A 144 -5.83 23.47 -9.27
C ALA A 144 -5.69 24.88 -9.85
#